data_AF-A0A1E1LCS8-F1
#
_entry.id   AF-A0A1E1LCS8-F1
#
_cell.length_a   1.000
_cell.length_b   1.000
_cell.length_c   1.000
_cell.angle_alpha   90.00
_cell.angle_beta   90.00
_cell.angle_gamma   90.00
#
_symmetry.space_group_name_H-M   'P 1'
#
loop_
_entity.id
_entity.type
_entity.pdbx_description
1 polymer ?
#
loop_
_entity_poly.entity_id
_entity_poly.type
_entity_poly.pdbx_seq_one_letter_code
_entity_poly.pdbx_strand_id
1 'polypeptide(L)'
;MVGHQHSPLPSSDFIRLVKIEPGNEQRELIRLSISQTRLRVAPKYDALSYEWGTRMWDKHVLCNGQELQVTKNLAVALKSLRLADESRWIWIDAVCIDQANIPERNQQVSIMRNIYAQADTVLIWIGDELASSKQVFRLITSLAKLWLVREVARLRVGDRKPPLRSKPSRAEESSLLLQDSLLWESLHTHFSSTYFKRTWIIQEIAVSTRAIVVCGRQQVAWKLFHWAASFISLTTSLIHQAPDTGVFGTIPFIPNITSMSKQNDIDPLSFYLRFVQNSKCSDPRDKVFGVLGIRRDSQEVDPRLRLMLQVDYKKSVQQVYQDAAEYIILSQQDLEICYAQPLTSKVVQGLPSWVPDWSFRMDEAPAGFLLSGYNVRRLLPGNISFDCGSMYVDGLMLDSIDFTTSTMSCESPLPDIKRIILHLCQSVDVDEASADYWGKTGDAFFDMLPYLGSSTYKNGDSVFEALWRTLIGNTANFEPAKPEFVRHFWAVLDTLVLRERGIIFDRHNFGWDLEQDPRTARRLDNDPIAQQFWQTAQEGQTHLFFLELVNTIQGRVFFTTSRGYMGFGAMSARVGDQVCILGGGWTPFILRNHSTHFEMIGDSYLHGMMRGETLDLGEPRVKRFKIR
;
A
#
# COMPACT_ATOMS: atom_id res chain seq x y z
N MET A 1 -17.66 -36.49 22.57
CA MET A 1 -16.53 -36.93 21.72
C MET A 1 -15.33 -36.12 22.13
N VAL A 2 -14.28 -36.77 22.64
CA VAL A 2 -13.04 -36.11 23.05
C VAL A 2 -12.27 -35.84 21.76
N GLY A 3 -12.18 -34.58 21.33
CA GLY A 3 -11.37 -34.20 20.18
C GLY A 3 -9.88 -34.44 20.46
N HIS A 4 -9.07 -34.52 19.42
CA HIS A 4 -7.61 -34.62 19.55
C HIS A 4 -7.06 -33.54 20.50
N GLN A 5 -6.30 -33.95 21.52
CA GLN A 5 -5.70 -33.05 22.51
C GLN A 5 -4.17 -33.03 22.37
N HIS A 6 -3.60 -31.83 22.31
CA HIS A 6 -2.16 -31.64 22.22
C HIS A 6 -1.46 -32.01 23.53
N SER A 7 -0.42 -32.84 23.45
CA SER A 7 0.53 -33.01 24.56
C SER A 7 1.42 -31.77 24.70
N PRO A 8 1.70 -31.25 25.91
CA PRO A 8 2.56 -30.07 26.08
C PRO A 8 3.93 -30.23 25.42
N LEU A 9 4.46 -29.13 24.88
CA LEU A 9 5.82 -29.12 24.34
C LEU A 9 6.85 -29.15 25.49
N PRO A 10 7.96 -29.94 25.37
CA PRO A 10 8.95 -30.04 26.45
C PRO A 10 9.74 -28.76 26.72
N SER A 11 10.02 -27.97 25.68
CA SER A 11 10.75 -26.69 25.78
C SER A 11 10.49 -25.77 24.60
N SER A 12 11.07 -24.57 24.65
CA SER A 12 10.83 -23.48 23.70
C SER A 12 11.27 -23.79 22.26
N ASP A 13 12.23 -24.70 22.09
CA ASP A 13 12.83 -25.13 20.81
C ASP A 13 12.15 -26.36 20.18
N PHE A 14 11.10 -26.90 20.80
CA PHE A 14 10.34 -28.02 20.24
C PHE A 14 9.22 -27.54 19.31
N ILE A 15 8.96 -28.36 18.31
CA ILE A 15 7.83 -28.25 17.38
C ILE A 15 7.12 -29.60 17.29
N ARG A 16 5.86 -29.58 16.84
CA ARG A 16 5.17 -30.80 16.38
C ARG A 16 5.30 -30.91 14.86
N LEU A 17 5.51 -32.12 14.36
CA LEU A 17 5.41 -32.46 12.95
C LEU A 17 4.30 -33.49 12.78
N VAL A 18 3.58 -33.38 11.66
CA VAL A 18 2.55 -34.33 11.24
C VAL A 18 3.13 -35.24 10.18
N LYS A 19 2.94 -36.55 10.31
CA LYS A 19 3.21 -37.52 9.27
C LYS A 19 1.91 -37.87 8.57
N ILE A 20 1.84 -37.60 7.27
CA ILE A 20 0.72 -38.06 6.43
C ILE A 20 1.05 -39.48 5.99
N GLU A 21 0.19 -40.45 6.32
CA GLU A 21 0.37 -41.83 5.88
C GLU A 21 -0.01 -42.02 4.40
N PRO A 22 0.63 -42.98 3.69
CA PRO A 22 0.39 -43.21 2.27
C PRO A 22 -1.04 -43.66 1.98
N GLY A 23 -1.53 -43.34 0.79
CA GLY A 23 -2.81 -43.82 0.32
C GLY A 23 -3.25 -43.20 -1.01
N ASN A 24 -4.04 -43.95 -1.78
CA ASN A 24 -4.57 -43.49 -3.07
C ASN A 24 -5.69 -42.44 -2.90
N GLU A 25 -5.97 -41.64 -3.94
CA GLU A 25 -7.02 -40.60 -3.91
C GLU A 25 -8.44 -41.16 -3.66
N GLN A 26 -8.65 -42.45 -3.87
CA GLN A 26 -9.93 -43.15 -3.70
C GLN A 26 -10.26 -43.42 -2.22
N ARG A 27 -9.26 -43.50 -1.34
CA ARG A 27 -9.49 -43.61 0.12
C ARG A 27 -9.87 -42.25 0.69
N GLU A 28 -11.12 -42.13 1.13
CA GLU A 28 -11.63 -40.90 1.74
C GLU A 28 -10.97 -40.59 3.09
N LEU A 29 -10.63 -41.62 3.88
CA LEU A 29 -10.04 -41.43 5.20
C LEU A 29 -8.54 -41.06 5.12
N ILE A 30 -8.17 -39.95 5.74
CA ILE A 30 -6.79 -39.50 5.89
C ILE A 30 -6.30 -39.88 7.29
N ARG A 31 -5.14 -40.54 7.38
CA ARG A 31 -4.49 -40.90 8.64
C ARG A 31 -3.23 -40.08 8.83
N LEU A 32 -3.16 -39.43 9.98
CA LEU A 32 -2.07 -38.59 10.43
C LEU A 32 -1.47 -39.18 11.71
N SER A 33 -0.17 -39.01 11.91
CA SER A 33 0.46 -39.17 13.21
C SER A 33 1.26 -37.93 13.59
N ILE A 34 1.24 -37.54 14.87
CA ILE A 34 1.97 -36.37 15.37
C ILE A 34 3.17 -36.82 16.18
N SER A 35 4.32 -36.16 15.94
CA SER A 35 5.54 -36.35 16.70
C SER A 35 6.13 -35.00 17.13
N GLN A 36 6.70 -34.95 18.32
CA GLN A 36 7.43 -33.79 18.82
C GLN A 36 8.92 -33.94 18.54
N THR A 37 9.57 -32.87 18.10
CA THR A 37 11.03 -32.85 17.89
C THR A 37 11.59 -31.46 18.17
N ARG A 38 12.88 -31.38 18.48
CA ARG A 38 13.59 -30.10 18.53
C ARG A 38 13.82 -29.61 17.12
N LEU A 39 13.49 -28.36 16.83
CA LEU A 39 13.59 -27.78 15.48
C LEU A 39 14.97 -28.02 14.84
N ARG A 40 16.05 -27.77 15.59
CA ARG A 40 17.44 -27.93 15.14
C ARG A 40 17.84 -29.34 14.67
N VAL A 41 17.14 -30.39 15.12
CA VAL A 41 17.38 -31.79 14.73
C VAL A 41 16.11 -32.44 14.16
N ALA A 42 15.17 -31.62 13.68
CA ALA A 42 13.97 -32.12 13.04
C ALA A 42 14.34 -32.99 11.82
N PRO A 43 13.64 -34.12 11.60
CA PRO A 43 13.79 -34.89 10.35
C PRO A 43 13.39 -34.01 9.18
N LYS A 44 13.78 -34.38 7.95
CA LYS A 44 13.36 -33.68 6.74
C LYS A 44 11.82 -33.55 6.68
N TYR A 45 11.30 -32.33 6.58
CA TYR A 45 9.86 -32.04 6.55
C TYR A 45 9.52 -30.92 5.56
N ASP A 46 8.30 -30.94 5.03
CA ASP A 46 7.70 -29.85 4.27
C ASP A 46 6.89 -28.92 5.18
N ALA A 47 6.67 -27.67 4.79
CA ALA A 47 5.75 -26.79 5.51
C ALA A 47 4.56 -26.44 4.61
N LEU A 48 3.34 -26.58 5.12
CA LEU A 48 2.14 -26.18 4.40
C LEU A 48 1.89 -24.69 4.60
N SER A 49 1.75 -23.97 3.50
CA SER A 49 1.27 -22.59 3.48
C SER A 49 -0.07 -22.57 2.75
N TYR A 50 -1.16 -22.39 3.50
CA TYR A 50 -2.52 -22.51 2.98
C TYR A 50 -3.47 -21.58 3.73
N GLU A 51 -4.56 -21.15 3.09
CA GLU A 51 -5.61 -20.41 3.76
C GLU A 51 -6.50 -21.32 4.62
N TRP A 52 -6.73 -20.96 5.88
CA TRP A 52 -7.54 -21.80 6.77
C TRP A 52 -9.00 -21.96 6.28
N GLY A 53 -9.56 -20.94 5.62
CA GLY A 53 -10.89 -20.96 5.02
C GLY A 53 -12.03 -20.82 6.04
N THR A 54 -13.27 -21.02 5.58
CA THR A 54 -14.46 -20.98 6.45
C THR A 54 -14.50 -22.20 7.37
N ARG A 55 -15.07 -22.05 8.58
CA ARG A 55 -15.23 -23.11 9.61
C ARG A 55 -16.28 -24.17 9.21
N MET A 56 -16.10 -24.78 8.05
CA MET A 56 -16.79 -26.01 7.66
C MET A 56 -15.85 -27.17 7.96
N TRP A 57 -16.26 -28.01 8.91
CA TRP A 57 -15.47 -29.11 9.41
C TRP A 57 -15.69 -30.36 8.57
N ASP A 58 -14.58 -30.99 8.14
CA ASP A 58 -14.61 -32.29 7.49
C ASP A 58 -14.28 -33.39 8.52
N LYS A 59 -15.02 -34.51 8.49
CA LYS A 59 -14.96 -35.59 9.47
C LYS A 59 -14.02 -36.73 9.09
N HIS A 60 -13.30 -36.62 7.98
CA HIS A 60 -12.54 -37.74 7.39
C HIS A 60 -11.03 -37.73 7.72
N VAL A 61 -10.61 -37.07 8.81
CA VAL A 61 -9.19 -37.03 9.23
C VAL A 61 -9.02 -37.64 10.62
N LEU A 62 -8.19 -38.69 10.72
CA LEU A 62 -7.78 -39.28 11.98
C LEU A 62 -6.33 -38.90 12.30
N CYS A 63 -6.08 -38.39 13.51
CA CYS A 63 -4.75 -38.12 14.03
C CYS A 63 -4.47 -39.00 15.26
N ASN A 64 -3.43 -39.83 15.20
CA ASN A 64 -3.12 -40.83 16.24
C ASN A 64 -4.33 -41.71 16.60
N GLY A 65 -5.18 -42.02 15.62
CA GLY A 65 -6.40 -42.83 15.80
C GLY A 65 -7.62 -42.08 16.34
N GLN A 66 -7.51 -40.78 16.64
CA GLN A 66 -8.62 -39.93 17.09
C GLN A 66 -9.10 -39.01 15.97
N GLU A 67 -10.39 -38.66 15.96
CA GLU A 67 -10.93 -37.70 15.00
C GLU A 67 -10.30 -36.31 15.21
N LEU A 68 -9.74 -35.75 14.15
CA LEU A 68 -9.18 -34.41 14.12
C LEU A 68 -10.07 -33.52 13.28
N GLN A 69 -10.66 -32.49 13.91
CA GLN A 69 -11.45 -31.51 13.19
C GLN A 69 -10.53 -30.59 12.38
N VAL A 70 -10.63 -30.68 11.07
CA VAL A 70 -9.92 -29.80 10.12
C VAL A 70 -10.91 -29.05 9.23
N THR A 71 -10.51 -27.90 8.71
CA THR A 71 -11.33 -27.18 7.73
C THR A 71 -11.37 -27.94 6.41
N LYS A 72 -12.44 -27.75 5.63
CA LYS A 72 -12.58 -28.34 4.29
C LYS A 72 -11.35 -28.07 3.40
N ASN A 73 -10.80 -26.85 3.43
CA ASN A 73 -9.63 -26.53 2.64
C ASN A 73 -8.39 -27.35 3.06
N LEU A 74 -8.17 -27.53 4.36
CA LEU A 74 -7.09 -28.37 4.85
C LEU A 74 -7.31 -29.85 4.50
N ALA A 75 -8.54 -30.37 4.59
CA ALA A 75 -8.83 -31.75 4.22
C ALA A 75 -8.52 -32.04 2.74
N VAL A 76 -8.90 -31.12 1.84
CA VAL A 76 -8.59 -31.23 0.40
C VAL A 76 -7.09 -31.13 0.16
N ALA A 77 -6.40 -30.18 0.81
CA ALA A 77 -4.95 -30.05 0.71
C ALA A 77 -4.24 -31.33 1.18
N LEU A 78 -4.61 -31.88 2.34
CA LEU A 78 -4.06 -33.13 2.87
C LEU A 78 -4.28 -34.30 1.91
N LYS A 79 -5.46 -34.39 1.29
CA LYS A 79 -5.78 -35.43 0.31
C LYS A 79 -4.89 -35.31 -0.94
N SER A 80 -4.72 -34.09 -1.44
CA SER A 80 -3.93 -33.81 -2.65
C SER A 80 -2.42 -33.94 -2.41
N LEU A 81 -1.94 -33.64 -1.21
CA LEU A 81 -0.53 -33.71 -0.84
C LEU A 81 -0.10 -35.09 -0.33
N ARG A 82 -1.05 -36.00 -0.07
CA ARG A 82 -0.79 -37.39 0.30
C ARG A 82 -0.15 -38.14 -0.87
N LEU A 83 0.95 -38.83 -0.59
CA LEU A 83 1.65 -39.65 -1.57
C LEU A 83 1.08 -41.07 -1.57
N ALA A 84 1.16 -41.75 -2.72
CA ALA A 84 0.54 -43.06 -2.89
C ALA A 84 1.23 -44.14 -2.04
N ASP A 85 2.56 -44.13 -2.03
CA ASP A 85 3.36 -45.25 -1.54
C ASP A 85 4.32 -44.89 -0.39
N GLU A 86 4.48 -43.61 -0.08
CA GLU A 86 5.36 -43.14 0.99
C GLU A 86 4.67 -42.16 1.94
N SER A 87 5.04 -42.21 3.22
CA SER A 87 4.62 -41.19 4.18
C SER A 87 5.50 -39.95 4.05
N ARG A 88 4.96 -38.77 4.32
CA ARG A 88 5.73 -37.52 4.36
C ARG A 88 5.54 -36.77 5.68
N TRP A 89 6.61 -36.14 6.16
CA TRP A 89 6.55 -35.21 7.28
C TRP A 89 6.18 -33.82 6.79
N ILE A 90 5.19 -33.21 7.44
CA ILE A 90 4.72 -31.87 7.14
C ILE A 90 4.44 -31.08 8.43
N TRP A 91 4.77 -29.80 8.42
CA TRP A 91 4.34 -28.86 9.44
C TRP A 91 3.11 -28.10 8.95
N ILE A 92 2.06 -28.07 9.77
CA ILE A 92 0.78 -27.41 9.48
C ILE A 92 0.39 -26.62 10.73
N ASP A 93 0.41 -25.30 10.67
CA ASP A 93 0.15 -24.39 11.80
C ASP A 93 -1.13 -24.73 12.61
N ALA A 94 -2.24 -25.00 11.93
CA ALA A 94 -3.52 -25.33 12.55
C ALA A 94 -3.54 -26.67 13.29
N VAL A 95 -2.58 -27.56 13.01
CA VAL A 95 -2.48 -28.90 13.61
C VAL A 95 -1.31 -28.99 14.58
N CYS A 96 -0.18 -28.37 14.25
CA CYS A 96 1.07 -28.48 14.99
C CYS A 96 1.11 -27.55 16.21
N ILE A 97 0.35 -26.46 16.21
CA ILE A 97 0.25 -25.49 17.31
C ILE A 97 -1.04 -25.70 18.08
N ASP A 98 -0.97 -25.79 19.41
CA ASP A 98 -2.15 -25.66 20.26
C ASP A 98 -2.62 -24.19 20.28
N GLN A 99 -3.57 -23.88 19.41
CA GLN A 99 -4.10 -22.53 19.23
C GLN A 99 -4.85 -22.01 20.47
N ALA A 100 -5.29 -22.89 21.37
CA ALA A 100 -5.99 -22.52 22.60
C ALA A 100 -5.01 -22.19 23.74
N ASN A 101 -3.79 -22.72 23.70
CA ASN A 101 -2.74 -22.45 24.67
C ASN A 101 -1.93 -21.20 24.27
N ILE A 102 -2.31 -20.03 24.80
CA ILE A 102 -1.66 -18.74 24.45
C ILE A 102 -0.13 -18.73 24.69
N PRO A 103 0.41 -19.22 25.84
CA PRO A 103 1.85 -19.36 26.00
C PRO A 103 2.52 -20.17 24.88
N GLU A 104 1.93 -21.32 24.51
CA GLU A 104 2.46 -22.14 23.41
C GLU A 104 2.34 -21.42 22.06
N ARG A 105 1.19 -20.80 21.77
CA ARG A 105 0.97 -20.04 20.54
C ARG A 105 1.98 -18.90 20.40
N ASN A 106 2.17 -18.09 21.43
CA ASN A 106 3.17 -17.01 21.46
C ASN A 106 4.56 -17.56 21.11
N GLN A 107 4.96 -18.64 21.78
CA GLN A 107 6.24 -19.31 21.57
C GLN A 107 6.38 -19.83 20.13
N GLN A 108 5.42 -20.60 19.62
CA GLN A 108 5.49 -21.20 18.28
C GLN A 108 5.48 -20.14 17.17
N VAL A 109 4.66 -19.08 17.32
CA VAL A 109 4.63 -17.96 16.38
C VAL A 109 5.96 -17.21 16.36
N SER A 110 6.60 -17.03 17.53
CA SER A 110 7.92 -16.37 17.61
C SER A 110 9.03 -17.13 16.87
N ILE A 111 8.91 -18.46 16.72
CA ILE A 111 9.89 -19.30 16.00
C ILE A 111 9.42 -19.69 14.58
N MET A 112 8.25 -19.23 14.14
CA MET A 112 7.64 -19.66 12.88
C MET A 112 8.54 -19.35 11.66
N ARG A 113 9.28 -18.24 11.71
CA ARG A 113 10.34 -17.91 10.73
C ARG A 113 11.28 -19.10 10.52
N ASN A 114 11.79 -19.65 11.62
CA ASN A 114 12.80 -20.72 11.59
C ASN A 114 12.19 -22.02 11.09
N ILE A 115 10.91 -22.29 11.42
CA ILE A 115 10.19 -23.46 10.94
C ILE A 115 10.05 -23.43 9.41
N TYR A 116 9.61 -22.30 8.83
CA TYR A 116 9.50 -22.17 7.37
C TYR A 116 10.86 -22.11 6.66
N ALA A 117 11.87 -21.49 7.29
CA ALA A 117 13.22 -21.42 6.72
C ALA A 117 13.94 -22.78 6.70
N GLN A 118 13.69 -23.64 7.68
CA GLN A 118 14.30 -24.97 7.77
C GLN A 118 13.52 -26.07 7.01
N ALA A 119 12.26 -25.81 6.62
CA ALA A 119 11.50 -26.74 5.80
C ALA A 119 12.22 -27.05 4.48
N ASP A 120 12.15 -28.30 4.02
CA ASP A 120 12.73 -28.70 2.73
C ASP A 120 12.00 -28.06 1.56
N THR A 121 10.67 -28.01 1.64
CA THR A 121 9.82 -27.29 0.70
C THR A 121 8.66 -26.63 1.43
N VAL A 122 8.43 -25.35 1.14
CA VAL A 122 7.17 -24.66 1.47
C VAL A 122 6.16 -24.90 0.35
N LEU A 123 5.08 -25.60 0.68
CA LEU A 123 3.99 -25.95 -0.24
C LEU A 123 2.92 -24.87 -0.15
N ILE A 124 2.86 -24.01 -1.17
CA ILE A 124 1.88 -22.92 -1.30
C ILE A 124 0.61 -23.50 -1.92
N TRP A 125 -0.37 -23.84 -1.09
CA TRP A 125 -1.64 -24.41 -1.53
C TRP A 125 -2.64 -23.30 -1.89
N ILE A 126 -3.02 -23.22 -3.17
CA ILE A 126 -3.92 -22.17 -3.69
C ILE A 126 -5.33 -22.67 -4.03
N GLY A 127 -5.58 -23.98 -3.93
CA GLY A 127 -6.90 -24.59 -4.16
C GLY A 127 -6.85 -25.93 -4.88
N ASP A 128 -8.03 -26.48 -5.16
CA ASP A 128 -8.19 -27.69 -5.97
C ASP A 128 -8.13 -27.37 -7.48
N GLU A 129 -7.90 -28.38 -8.31
CA GLU A 129 -7.73 -28.23 -9.76
C GLU A 129 -9.04 -27.79 -10.43
N LEU A 130 -8.98 -26.71 -11.21
CA LEU A 130 -10.04 -26.28 -12.13
C LEU A 130 -9.78 -26.88 -13.53
N ALA A 131 -10.82 -26.94 -14.37
CA ALA A 131 -10.70 -27.47 -15.73
C ALA A 131 -9.61 -26.78 -16.58
N SER A 132 -9.32 -25.50 -16.29
CA SER A 132 -8.29 -24.70 -16.97
C SER A 132 -6.93 -24.69 -16.26
N SER A 133 -6.79 -25.26 -15.06
CA SER A 133 -5.57 -25.15 -14.24
C SER A 133 -4.33 -25.68 -14.96
N LYS A 134 -4.44 -26.79 -15.70
CA LYS A 134 -3.32 -27.34 -16.47
C LYS A 134 -2.83 -26.39 -17.56
N GLN A 135 -3.74 -25.75 -18.29
CA GLN A 135 -3.42 -24.75 -19.32
C GLN A 135 -2.82 -23.50 -18.68
N VAL A 136 -3.40 -23.03 -17.56
CA VAL A 136 -2.91 -21.87 -16.81
C VAL A 136 -1.48 -22.07 -16.30
N PHE A 137 -1.14 -23.22 -15.72
CA PHE A 137 0.22 -23.49 -15.23
C PHE A 137 1.26 -23.59 -16.36
N ARG A 138 0.85 -24.08 -17.55
CA ARG A 138 1.68 -24.00 -18.75
C ARG A 138 1.90 -22.55 -19.19
N LEU A 139 0.85 -21.73 -19.19
CA LEU A 139 0.94 -20.31 -19.53
C LEU A 139 1.84 -19.54 -18.54
N ILE A 140 1.69 -19.76 -17.22
CA ILE A 140 2.57 -19.19 -16.18
C ILE A 140 4.04 -19.47 -16.51
N THR A 141 4.36 -20.72 -16.88
CA THR A 141 5.73 -21.09 -17.25
C THR A 141 6.22 -20.36 -18.51
N SER A 142 5.35 -20.16 -19.50
CA SER A 142 5.68 -19.40 -20.71
C SER A 142 5.90 -17.92 -20.43
N LEU A 143 5.02 -17.28 -19.65
CA LEU A 143 5.13 -15.87 -19.25
C LEU A 143 6.40 -15.62 -18.41
N ALA A 144 6.73 -16.53 -17.50
CA ALA A 144 7.96 -16.46 -16.71
C ALA A 144 9.22 -16.50 -17.58
N LYS A 145 9.22 -17.29 -18.67
CA LYS A 145 10.34 -17.33 -19.63
C LYS A 145 10.47 -16.02 -20.40
N LEU A 146 9.34 -15.40 -20.79
CA LEU A 146 9.35 -14.08 -21.44
C LEU A 146 9.90 -13.00 -20.50
N TRP A 147 9.48 -12.99 -19.23
CA TRP A 147 10.05 -12.12 -18.21
C TRP A 147 11.57 -12.24 -18.12
N LEU A 148 12.08 -13.47 -18.06
CA LEU A 148 13.52 -13.74 -17.97
C LEU A 148 14.28 -13.20 -19.19
N VAL A 149 13.76 -13.41 -20.40
CA VAL A 149 14.38 -12.88 -21.63
C VAL A 149 14.42 -11.35 -21.60
N ARG A 150 13.35 -10.70 -21.13
CA ARG A 150 13.25 -9.24 -21.01
C ARG A 150 14.21 -8.65 -19.99
N GLU A 151 14.29 -9.23 -18.80
CA GLU A 151 15.16 -8.73 -17.72
C GLU A 151 16.64 -9.00 -17.99
N VAL A 152 16.99 -10.15 -18.60
CA VAL A 152 18.36 -10.41 -19.08
C VAL A 152 18.76 -9.42 -20.18
N ALA A 153 17.82 -8.98 -21.01
CA ALA A 153 18.07 -7.93 -22.01
C ALA A 153 18.29 -6.54 -21.39
N ARG A 154 17.69 -6.24 -20.22
CA ARG A 154 17.91 -4.99 -19.46
C ARG A 154 19.21 -5.00 -18.66
N LEU A 155 19.56 -6.11 -18.02
CA LEU A 155 20.80 -6.26 -17.25
C LEU A 155 22.06 -6.31 -18.13
N ARG A 156 21.91 -6.52 -19.44
CA ARG A 156 23.00 -6.54 -20.45
C ARG A 156 23.19 -5.22 -21.21
N VAL A 157 22.74 -4.09 -20.65
CA VAL A 157 23.04 -2.75 -21.20
C VAL A 157 24.45 -2.27 -20.77
N GLY A 158 25.17 -3.06 -19.97
CA GLY A 158 26.54 -2.74 -19.52
C GLY A 158 27.70 -3.25 -20.39
N ASP A 159 27.62 -4.40 -21.06
CA ASP A 159 28.71 -4.87 -21.94
C ASP A 159 28.31 -6.05 -22.85
N ARG A 160 28.76 -5.96 -24.11
CA ARG A 160 28.82 -6.95 -25.22
C ARG A 160 27.74 -8.07 -25.30
N LYS A 161 26.86 -7.95 -26.31
CA LYS A 161 25.77 -8.86 -26.71
C LYS A 161 26.19 -10.33 -26.94
N PRO A 162 25.38 -11.31 -26.49
CA PRO A 162 25.21 -12.60 -27.16
C PRO A 162 23.86 -12.67 -27.94
N PRO A 163 23.72 -13.58 -28.92
CA PRO A 163 22.61 -13.55 -29.87
C PRO A 163 21.35 -14.22 -29.30
N LEU A 164 20.23 -13.50 -29.31
CA LEU A 164 18.91 -14.12 -29.42
C LEU A 164 18.10 -13.34 -30.46
N ARG A 165 17.53 -14.11 -31.39
CA ARG A 165 16.71 -13.67 -32.52
C ARG A 165 15.51 -12.90 -31.99
N SER A 166 15.42 -11.63 -32.40
CA SER A 166 14.32 -10.67 -32.23
C SER A 166 13.75 -10.46 -30.81
N LYS A 167 13.81 -9.21 -30.33
CA LYS A 167 12.89 -8.73 -29.28
C LYS A 167 11.45 -9.03 -29.75
N PRO A 168 10.60 -9.66 -28.94
CA PRO A 168 9.18 -9.74 -29.29
C PRO A 168 8.65 -8.32 -29.45
N SER A 169 7.88 -8.09 -30.51
CA SER A 169 7.24 -6.80 -30.74
C SER A 169 6.19 -6.53 -29.65
N ARG A 170 5.94 -5.24 -29.35
CA ARG A 170 4.88 -4.82 -28.41
C ARG A 170 3.50 -5.37 -28.83
N ALA A 171 3.32 -5.65 -30.12
CA ALA A 171 2.15 -6.29 -30.69
C ALA A 171 2.07 -7.80 -30.37
N GLU A 172 3.18 -8.54 -30.37
CA GLU A 172 3.21 -9.97 -29.97
C GLU A 172 3.00 -10.13 -28.44
N GLU A 173 3.57 -9.23 -27.63
CA GLU A 173 3.33 -9.19 -26.17
C GLU A 173 1.85 -8.93 -25.83
N SER A 174 1.22 -8.00 -26.56
CA SER A 174 -0.21 -7.70 -26.41
C SER A 174 -1.09 -8.83 -26.97
N SER A 175 -0.70 -9.45 -28.08
CA SER A 175 -1.45 -10.55 -28.70
C SER A 175 -1.53 -11.80 -27.82
N LEU A 176 -0.47 -12.12 -27.06
CA LEU A 176 -0.49 -13.25 -26.12
C LEU A 176 -1.44 -13.05 -24.92
N LEU A 177 -1.68 -11.79 -24.53
CA LEU A 177 -2.56 -11.44 -23.41
C LEU A 177 -4.03 -11.25 -23.85
N LEU A 178 -4.26 -10.93 -25.13
CA LEU A 178 -5.58 -10.52 -25.65
C LEU A 178 -6.29 -11.58 -26.51
N GLN A 179 -5.63 -12.69 -26.89
CA GLN A 179 -6.22 -13.67 -27.82
C GLN A 179 -7.22 -14.66 -27.21
N ASP A 180 -7.19 -14.90 -25.91
CA ASP A 180 -8.10 -15.85 -25.23
C ASP A 180 -8.58 -15.27 -23.89
N SER A 181 -9.74 -14.60 -23.93
CA SER A 181 -10.34 -13.96 -22.75
C SER A 181 -10.63 -14.95 -21.62
N LEU A 182 -11.03 -16.19 -21.95
CA LEU A 182 -11.34 -17.24 -20.96
C LEU A 182 -10.08 -17.75 -20.25
N LEU A 183 -8.97 -17.88 -20.98
CA LEU A 183 -7.68 -18.24 -20.39
C LEU A 183 -7.12 -17.10 -19.53
N TRP A 184 -7.36 -15.84 -19.91
CA TRP A 184 -6.99 -14.67 -19.11
C TRP A 184 -7.80 -14.58 -17.81
N GLU A 185 -9.12 -14.77 -17.87
CA GLU A 185 -9.98 -14.84 -16.67
C GLU A 185 -9.55 -15.99 -15.73
N SER A 186 -9.18 -17.14 -16.30
CA SER A 186 -8.67 -18.27 -15.55
C SER A 186 -7.32 -17.97 -14.88
N LEU A 187 -6.41 -17.30 -15.59
CA LEU A 187 -5.12 -16.85 -15.06
C LEU A 187 -5.32 -15.84 -13.92
N HIS A 188 -6.18 -14.83 -14.15
CA HIS A 188 -6.55 -13.83 -13.17
C HIS A 188 -7.12 -14.48 -11.91
N THR A 189 -7.97 -15.51 -12.03
CA THR A 189 -8.54 -16.24 -10.90
C THR A 189 -7.47 -16.90 -10.02
N HIS A 190 -6.44 -17.52 -10.63
CA HIS A 190 -5.36 -18.18 -9.87
C HIS A 190 -4.49 -17.17 -9.12
N PHE A 191 -4.16 -16.02 -9.75
CA PHE A 191 -3.44 -14.94 -9.07
C PHE A 191 -4.31 -14.23 -8.02
N SER A 192 -5.63 -14.15 -8.24
CA SER A 192 -6.64 -13.54 -7.36
C SER A 192 -7.03 -14.36 -6.15
N SER A 193 -6.44 -15.54 -5.99
CA SER A 193 -6.68 -16.41 -4.84
C SER A 193 -6.58 -15.62 -3.54
N THR A 194 -7.54 -15.82 -2.65
CA THR A 194 -7.58 -15.21 -1.32
C THR A 194 -6.34 -15.53 -0.49
N TYR A 195 -5.66 -16.64 -0.80
CA TYR A 195 -4.36 -16.99 -0.25
C TYR A 195 -3.32 -15.85 -0.41
N PHE A 196 -3.17 -15.28 -1.61
CA PHE A 196 -2.16 -14.23 -1.88
C PHE A 196 -2.48 -12.88 -1.25
N LYS A 197 -3.67 -12.76 -0.68
CA LYS A 197 -4.07 -11.58 0.08
C LYS A 197 -3.62 -11.67 1.53
N ARG A 198 -3.09 -12.79 2.04
CA ARG A 198 -2.83 -12.98 3.48
C ARG A 198 -1.54 -12.32 3.96
N THR A 199 -1.50 -11.92 5.23
CA THR A 199 -0.30 -11.33 5.84
C THR A 199 0.84 -12.35 6.01
N TRP A 200 0.53 -13.51 6.60
CA TRP A 200 1.54 -14.50 6.98
C TRP A 200 2.34 -15.08 5.80
N ILE A 201 1.72 -15.18 4.63
CA ILE A 201 2.37 -15.75 3.44
C ILE A 201 3.63 -14.99 3.04
N ILE A 202 3.74 -13.71 3.41
CA ILE A 202 4.91 -12.89 3.11
C ILE A 202 6.12 -13.44 3.85
N GLN A 203 6.01 -13.68 5.16
CA GLN A 203 7.08 -14.30 5.94
C GLN A 203 7.35 -15.73 5.47
N GLU A 204 6.29 -16.55 5.33
CA GLU A 204 6.40 -17.97 4.99
C GLU A 204 7.15 -18.20 3.68
N ILE A 205 6.87 -17.38 2.66
CA ILE A 205 7.52 -17.47 1.35
C ILE A 205 8.88 -16.78 1.37
N ALA A 206 9.00 -15.59 1.96
CA ALA A 206 10.22 -14.79 1.90
C ALA A 206 11.43 -15.46 2.56
N VAL A 207 11.19 -16.28 3.59
CA VAL A 207 12.24 -16.98 4.35
C VAL A 207 12.51 -18.40 3.86
N SER A 208 11.66 -18.91 2.95
CA SER A 208 11.78 -20.27 2.42
C SER A 208 13.06 -20.45 1.57
N THR A 209 13.65 -21.64 1.67
CA THR A 209 14.76 -22.05 0.78
C THR A 209 14.24 -22.54 -0.57
N ARG A 210 13.10 -23.24 -0.55
CA ARG A 210 12.40 -23.75 -1.71
C ARG A 210 10.89 -23.62 -1.49
N ALA A 211 10.20 -23.02 -2.46
CA ALA A 211 8.75 -22.86 -2.43
C ALA A 211 8.10 -23.30 -3.75
N ILE A 212 6.97 -24.01 -3.65
CA ILE A 212 6.21 -24.56 -4.78
C ILE A 212 4.74 -24.17 -4.62
N VAL A 213 4.17 -23.56 -5.66
CA VAL A 213 2.73 -23.31 -5.77
C VAL A 213 2.04 -24.57 -6.24
N VAL A 214 1.00 -24.98 -5.52
CA VAL A 214 0.24 -26.22 -5.72
C VAL A 214 -1.24 -25.89 -5.90
N CYS A 215 -1.83 -26.38 -6.99
CA CYS A 215 -3.26 -26.29 -7.29
C CYS A 215 -3.75 -27.68 -7.75
N GLY A 216 -4.37 -28.43 -6.83
CA GLY A 216 -4.64 -29.85 -7.02
C GLY A 216 -3.39 -30.61 -7.49
N ARG A 217 -3.42 -31.18 -8.70
CA ARG A 217 -2.29 -31.92 -9.29
C ARG A 217 -1.27 -31.06 -10.02
N GLN A 218 -1.55 -29.77 -10.22
CA GLN A 218 -0.65 -28.85 -10.91
C GLN A 218 0.32 -28.22 -9.90
N GLN A 219 1.58 -28.11 -10.29
CA GLN A 219 2.61 -27.49 -9.45
C GLN A 219 3.57 -26.65 -10.29
N VAL A 220 4.05 -25.54 -9.71
CA VAL A 220 5.07 -24.69 -10.32
C VAL A 220 5.96 -24.08 -9.24
N ALA A 221 7.25 -23.96 -9.52
CA ALA A 221 8.18 -23.29 -8.60
C ALA A 221 7.74 -21.84 -8.38
N TRP A 222 7.79 -21.36 -7.12
CA TRP A 222 7.45 -19.98 -6.76
C TRP A 222 8.16 -18.96 -7.66
N LYS A 223 9.43 -19.22 -7.97
CA LYS A 223 10.25 -18.38 -8.85
C LYS A 223 9.61 -18.10 -10.21
N LEU A 224 9.04 -19.13 -10.84
CA LEU A 224 8.35 -18.97 -12.13
C LEU A 224 7.00 -18.28 -11.94
N PHE A 225 6.28 -18.61 -10.86
CA PHE A 225 4.99 -18.02 -10.55
C PHE A 225 5.08 -16.50 -10.37
N HIS A 226 6.03 -16.00 -9.56
CA HIS A 226 6.17 -14.57 -9.32
C HIS A 226 6.77 -13.81 -10.52
N TRP A 227 7.58 -14.46 -11.37
CA TRP A 227 8.04 -13.87 -12.64
C TRP A 227 6.90 -13.68 -13.63
N ALA A 228 6.00 -14.66 -13.74
CA ALA A 228 4.79 -14.50 -14.54
C ALA A 228 3.92 -13.35 -14.00
N ALA A 229 3.73 -13.25 -12.68
CA ALA A 229 3.03 -12.12 -12.07
C ALA A 229 3.70 -10.77 -12.38
N SER A 230 5.03 -10.72 -12.36
CA SER A 230 5.80 -9.49 -12.66
C SER A 230 5.62 -9.07 -14.12
N PHE A 231 5.62 -10.05 -15.05
CA PHE A 231 5.34 -9.80 -16.46
C PHE A 231 3.93 -9.24 -16.67
N ILE A 232 2.93 -9.87 -16.03
CA ILE A 232 1.53 -9.42 -16.09
C ILE A 232 1.43 -8.00 -15.54
N SER A 233 1.88 -7.76 -14.31
CA SER A 233 1.82 -6.45 -13.66
C SER A 233 2.45 -5.35 -14.53
N LEU A 234 3.65 -5.58 -15.08
CA LEU A 234 4.31 -4.61 -15.96
C LEU A 234 3.53 -4.40 -17.27
N THR A 235 3.05 -5.46 -17.91
CA THR A 235 2.41 -5.36 -19.23
C THR A 235 1.02 -4.76 -19.12
N THR A 236 0.23 -5.16 -18.12
CA THR A 236 -1.02 -4.50 -17.75
C THR A 236 -0.77 -3.02 -17.45
N SER A 237 0.28 -2.68 -16.70
CA SER A 237 0.61 -1.27 -16.43
C SER A 237 0.99 -0.49 -17.70
N LEU A 238 1.65 -1.13 -18.67
CA LEU A 238 2.00 -0.51 -19.95
C LEU A 238 0.80 -0.38 -20.92
N ILE A 239 -0.16 -1.30 -20.83
CA ILE A 239 -1.40 -1.30 -21.63
C ILE A 239 -2.38 -0.26 -21.05
N HIS A 240 -2.56 -0.25 -19.74
CA HIS A 240 -3.53 0.59 -19.04
C HIS A 240 -2.94 1.91 -18.52
N GLN A 241 -1.64 2.15 -18.73
CA GLN A 241 -0.90 3.34 -18.29
C GLN A 241 -1.10 3.71 -16.80
N ALA A 242 -1.43 2.72 -15.97
CA ALA A 242 -1.62 2.84 -14.53
C ALA A 242 -1.05 1.60 -13.85
N PRO A 243 -0.37 1.72 -12.70
CA PRO A 243 0.10 0.56 -11.97
C PRO A 243 -1.08 -0.31 -11.56
N ASP A 244 -1.04 -1.60 -11.89
CA ASP A 244 -1.98 -2.58 -11.32
C ASP A 244 -1.62 -2.78 -9.84
N THR A 245 -2.25 -1.97 -8.98
CA THR A 245 -2.05 -1.97 -7.52
C THR A 245 -2.86 -3.06 -6.81
N GLY A 246 -3.63 -3.86 -7.55
CA GLY A 246 -4.52 -4.86 -7.01
C GLY A 246 -3.85 -6.21 -6.71
N VAL A 247 -4.50 -7.28 -7.14
CA VAL A 247 -4.13 -8.68 -6.88
C VAL A 247 -2.67 -9.01 -7.21
N PHE A 248 -2.12 -8.37 -8.25
CA PHE A 248 -0.77 -8.61 -8.72
C PHE A 248 0.30 -7.81 -7.96
N GLY A 249 -0.07 -6.94 -7.02
CA GLY A 249 0.90 -6.16 -6.25
C GLY A 249 1.74 -7.04 -5.32
N THR A 250 1.11 -7.82 -4.42
CA THR A 250 1.82 -8.54 -3.35
C THR A 250 2.87 -9.54 -3.87
N ILE A 251 2.57 -10.27 -4.95
CA ILE A 251 3.37 -11.41 -5.42
C ILE A 251 4.77 -10.98 -5.94
N PRO A 252 4.90 -9.99 -6.85
CA PRO A 252 6.19 -9.44 -7.27
C PRO A 252 7.00 -8.77 -6.15
N PHE A 253 6.36 -8.30 -5.06
CA PHE A 253 7.06 -7.64 -3.96
C PHE A 253 7.75 -8.60 -2.97
N ILE A 254 7.22 -9.81 -2.76
CA ILE A 254 7.81 -10.79 -1.82
C ILE A 254 9.32 -11.04 -2.10
N PRO A 255 9.78 -11.23 -3.36
CA PRO A 255 11.22 -11.31 -3.66
C PRO A 255 12.03 -10.09 -3.24
N ASN A 256 11.47 -8.87 -3.32
CA ASN A 256 12.16 -7.65 -2.88
C ASN A 256 12.37 -7.66 -1.37
N ILE A 257 11.36 -8.10 -0.60
CA ILE A 257 11.46 -8.29 0.86
C ILE A 257 12.57 -9.30 1.20
N THR A 258 12.65 -10.43 0.48
CA THR A 258 13.74 -11.40 0.65
C THR A 258 15.11 -10.80 0.36
N SER A 259 15.23 -9.96 -0.67
CA SER A 259 16.49 -9.29 -1.02
C SER A 259 16.90 -8.29 0.06
N MET A 260 15.98 -7.43 0.50
CA MET A 260 16.22 -6.41 1.53
C MET A 260 16.61 -7.03 2.88
N SER A 261 15.95 -8.11 3.30
CA SER A 261 16.28 -8.86 4.52
C SER A 261 17.75 -9.36 4.53
N LYS A 262 18.39 -9.50 3.36
CA LYS A 262 19.80 -9.93 3.24
C LYS A 262 20.81 -8.78 3.24
N GLN A 263 20.40 -7.55 2.92
CA GLN A 263 21.30 -6.41 2.66
C GLN A 263 21.74 -5.63 3.92
N ASN A 264 21.33 -6.05 5.14
CA ASN A 264 21.86 -5.59 6.44
C ASN A 264 21.76 -4.10 6.81
N ASP A 265 21.21 -3.20 5.98
CA ASP A 265 21.53 -1.77 6.13
C ASP A 265 20.53 -0.85 6.86
N ILE A 266 19.37 -1.30 7.35
CA ILE A 266 18.46 -0.55 8.25
C ILE A 266 17.38 -1.54 8.71
N ASP A 267 16.77 -1.34 9.89
CA ASP A 267 15.56 -2.07 10.23
C ASP A 267 14.32 -1.54 9.48
N PRO A 268 13.79 -2.27 8.49
CA PRO A 268 12.78 -1.75 7.58
C PRO A 268 11.36 -2.08 8.06
N LEU A 269 11.12 -2.09 9.39
CA LEU A 269 9.79 -2.44 9.92
C LEU A 269 8.70 -1.50 9.38
N SER A 270 8.97 -0.19 9.31
CA SER A 270 8.04 0.80 8.72
C SER A 270 7.65 0.41 7.28
N PHE A 271 8.66 0.06 6.48
CA PHE A 271 8.51 -0.40 5.11
C PHE A 271 7.65 -1.67 5.07
N TYR A 272 8.01 -2.73 5.80
CA TYR A 272 7.23 -3.98 5.81
C TYR A 272 5.77 -3.76 6.22
N LEU A 273 5.53 -2.94 7.24
CA LEU A 273 4.17 -2.63 7.70
C LEU A 273 3.33 -1.93 6.62
N ARG A 274 3.93 -1.03 5.82
CA ARG A 274 3.26 -0.39 4.68
C ARG A 274 2.82 -1.40 3.63
N PHE A 275 3.62 -2.44 3.34
CA PHE A 275 3.22 -3.48 2.38
C PHE A 275 2.13 -4.38 2.93
N VAL A 276 2.27 -4.84 4.17
CA VAL A 276 1.31 -5.78 4.74
C VAL A 276 0.00 -5.14 5.12
N GLN A 277 -0.10 -3.81 5.19
CA GLN A 277 -1.34 -3.11 5.46
C GLN A 277 -2.48 -3.52 4.51
N ASN A 278 -2.20 -3.67 3.21
CA ASN A 278 -3.22 -4.07 2.22
C ASN A 278 -3.55 -5.56 2.22
N SER A 279 -2.76 -6.38 2.92
CA SER A 279 -3.04 -7.82 3.10
C SER A 279 -4.22 -8.06 4.07
N LYS A 280 -4.61 -9.31 4.27
CA LYS A 280 -5.74 -9.77 5.09
C LYS A 280 -5.21 -10.65 6.22
N CYS A 281 -5.74 -10.42 7.40
CA CYS A 281 -5.52 -11.24 8.59
C CYS A 281 -6.83 -11.29 9.38
N SER A 282 -7.09 -12.40 10.08
CA SER A 282 -8.26 -12.51 10.96
C SER A 282 -8.02 -11.83 12.30
N ASP A 283 -6.79 -11.88 12.81
CA ASP A 283 -6.35 -11.16 14.00
C ASP A 283 -5.54 -9.93 13.56
N PRO A 284 -5.96 -8.69 13.85
CA PRO A 284 -5.23 -7.49 13.44
C PRO A 284 -3.79 -7.44 13.94
N ARG A 285 -3.47 -8.07 15.08
CA ARG A 285 -2.10 -8.10 15.63
C ARG A 285 -1.11 -8.78 14.69
N ASP A 286 -1.59 -9.69 13.84
CA ASP A 286 -0.78 -10.39 12.86
C ASP A 286 -0.21 -9.47 11.77
N LYS A 287 -0.74 -8.25 11.60
CA LYS A 287 -0.10 -7.20 10.78
C LYS A 287 1.32 -6.91 11.23
N VAL A 288 1.53 -6.86 12.55
CA VAL A 288 2.85 -6.66 13.15
C VAL A 288 3.56 -7.99 13.29
N PHE A 289 2.94 -8.99 13.93
CA PHE A 289 3.62 -10.25 14.23
C PHE A 289 4.07 -11.01 12.97
N GLY A 290 3.32 -10.92 11.87
CA GLY A 290 3.64 -11.57 10.60
C GLY A 290 4.82 -10.98 9.84
N VAL A 291 5.37 -9.84 10.27
CA VAL A 291 6.58 -9.24 9.66
C VAL A 291 7.79 -9.26 10.57
N LEU A 292 7.61 -9.50 11.88
CA LEU A 292 8.73 -9.60 12.82
C LEU A 292 9.69 -10.72 12.42
N GLY A 293 9.15 -11.84 11.96
CA GLY A 293 9.93 -12.97 11.47
C GLY A 293 10.57 -12.75 10.10
N ILE A 294 10.55 -11.55 9.51
CA ILE A 294 11.28 -11.23 8.27
C ILE A 294 12.58 -10.48 8.58
N ARG A 295 12.57 -9.73 9.67
CA ARG A 295 13.65 -8.87 10.12
C ARG A 295 14.90 -9.67 10.48
N ARG A 296 16.04 -9.02 10.36
CA ARG A 296 17.28 -9.43 11.03
C ARG A 296 17.50 -8.47 12.17
N ASP A 297 17.73 -9.00 13.37
CA ASP A 297 18.12 -8.18 14.49
C ASP A 297 19.49 -7.56 14.19
N SER A 298 19.53 -6.24 13.94
CA SER A 298 20.80 -5.51 13.98
C SER A 298 21.31 -5.55 15.42
N GLN A 299 22.58 -5.91 15.61
CA GLN A 299 23.19 -5.95 16.95
C GLN A 299 23.20 -4.57 17.63
N GLU A 300 23.01 -3.49 16.88
CA GLU A 300 23.07 -2.11 17.36
C GLU A 300 21.74 -1.59 17.95
N VAL A 301 20.63 -2.32 17.80
CA VAL A 301 19.33 -1.90 18.35
C VAL A 301 19.32 -2.08 19.87
N ASP A 302 18.95 -1.02 20.61
CA ASP A 302 18.78 -1.05 22.07
C ASP A 302 17.95 -2.28 22.51
N PRO A 303 18.47 -3.13 23.41
CA PRO A 303 17.74 -4.28 23.94
C PRO A 303 16.34 -3.96 24.48
N ARG A 304 16.11 -2.75 25.01
CA ARG A 304 14.80 -2.30 25.49
C ARG A 304 13.79 -2.19 24.37
N LEU A 305 14.20 -1.67 23.21
CA LEU A 305 13.34 -1.57 22.04
C LEU A 305 12.94 -2.96 21.53
N ARG A 306 13.86 -3.93 21.57
CA ARG A 306 13.54 -5.32 21.16
C ARG A 306 12.44 -5.97 22.00
N LEU A 307 12.33 -5.62 23.29
CA LEU A 307 11.29 -6.16 24.18
C LEU A 307 9.87 -5.67 23.79
N MET A 308 9.77 -4.52 23.12
CA MET A 308 8.49 -3.96 22.68
C MET A 308 7.83 -4.86 21.62
N LEU A 309 8.64 -5.50 20.78
CA LEU A 309 8.20 -6.28 19.62
C LEU A 309 8.05 -7.78 19.89
N GLN A 310 7.87 -8.21 21.14
CA GLN A 310 7.63 -9.62 21.42
C GLN A 310 6.19 -10.03 21.04
N VAL A 311 6.06 -11.22 20.46
CA VAL A 311 4.76 -11.82 20.16
C VAL A 311 4.03 -12.11 21.46
N ASP A 312 2.94 -11.39 21.70
CA ASP A 312 2.07 -11.64 22.84
C ASP A 312 0.59 -11.43 22.50
N TYR A 313 -0.12 -12.55 22.31
CA TYR A 313 -1.57 -12.54 22.07
C TYR A 313 -2.40 -12.20 23.32
N LYS A 314 -1.79 -11.93 24.48
CA LYS A 314 -2.46 -11.29 25.62
C LYS A 314 -2.57 -9.78 25.48
N LYS A 315 -1.68 -9.14 24.72
CA LYS A 315 -1.75 -7.70 24.42
C LYS A 315 -2.98 -7.40 23.56
N SER A 316 -3.61 -6.26 23.82
CA SER A 316 -4.66 -5.73 22.94
C SER A 316 -4.06 -5.31 21.59
N VAL A 317 -4.90 -5.16 20.56
CA VAL A 317 -4.47 -4.63 19.25
C VAL A 317 -3.81 -3.25 19.42
N GLN A 318 -4.41 -2.40 20.25
CA GLN A 318 -3.90 -1.07 20.57
C GLN A 318 -2.46 -1.13 21.11
N GLN A 319 -2.19 -2.00 22.08
CA GLN A 319 -0.86 -2.14 22.68
C GLN A 319 0.18 -2.63 21.66
N VAL A 320 -0.15 -3.66 20.89
CA VAL A 320 0.77 -4.19 19.86
C VAL A 320 1.09 -3.12 18.82
N TYR A 321 0.10 -2.33 18.43
CA TYR A 321 0.31 -1.29 17.44
C TYR A 321 1.12 -0.12 17.99
N GLN A 322 0.83 0.30 19.21
CA GLN A 322 1.59 1.34 19.89
C GLN A 322 3.05 0.92 20.07
N ASP A 323 3.31 -0.30 20.57
CA ASP A 323 4.66 -0.84 20.75
C ASP A 323 5.45 -0.84 19.42
N ALA A 324 4.78 -1.18 18.31
CA ALA A 324 5.39 -1.16 16.98
C ALA A 324 5.72 0.26 16.50
N ALA A 325 4.81 1.21 16.70
CA ALA A 325 5.02 2.60 16.31
C ALA A 325 6.13 3.27 17.15
N GLU A 326 6.11 3.09 18.48
CA GLU A 326 7.17 3.60 19.37
C GLU A 326 8.53 3.02 19.01
N TYR A 327 8.59 1.72 18.74
CA TYR A 327 9.82 1.06 18.29
C TYR A 327 10.40 1.73 17.04
N ILE A 328 9.57 1.94 16.01
CA ILE A 328 10.00 2.52 14.73
C ILE A 328 10.51 3.95 14.95
N ILE A 329 9.71 4.76 15.62
CA ILE A 329 10.00 6.17 15.86
C ILE A 329 11.25 6.33 16.73
N LEU A 330 11.41 5.53 17.79
CA LEU A 330 12.60 5.59 18.65
C LEU A 330 13.86 5.11 17.93
N SER A 331 13.75 4.08 17.09
CA SER A 331 14.88 3.51 16.35
C SER A 331 15.44 4.47 15.30
N GLN A 332 14.58 5.26 14.66
CA GLN A 332 14.96 6.15 13.55
C GLN A 332 15.00 7.63 13.94
N GLN A 333 14.46 7.97 15.12
CA GLN A 333 14.18 9.35 15.54
C GLN A 333 13.46 10.13 14.42
N ASP A 334 12.46 9.49 13.82
CA ASP A 334 11.68 10.08 12.73
C ASP A 334 10.22 9.65 12.74
N LEU A 335 9.41 10.42 12.01
CA LEU A 335 7.96 10.27 11.96
C LEU A 335 7.51 9.67 10.62
N GLU A 336 8.36 8.89 9.92
CA GLU A 336 8.05 8.34 8.60
C GLU A 336 6.72 7.57 8.62
N ILE A 337 6.49 6.82 9.70
CA ILE A 337 5.31 5.98 9.85
C ILE A 337 4.00 6.78 9.94
N CYS A 338 4.06 8.07 10.27
CA CYS A 338 2.91 8.96 10.41
C CYS A 338 2.43 9.56 9.06
N TYR A 339 3.13 9.34 7.94
CA TYR A 339 2.76 9.87 6.60
C TYR A 339 1.82 8.98 5.79
N ALA A 340 1.82 7.68 6.07
CA ALA A 340 1.31 6.70 5.13
C ALA A 340 -0.17 6.38 5.33
N GLN A 341 -0.87 6.99 6.30
CA GLN A 341 -2.24 6.62 6.64
C GLN A 341 -3.10 7.85 6.97
N PRO A 342 -4.41 7.81 6.69
CA PRO A 342 -5.35 8.78 7.25
C PRO A 342 -5.40 8.56 8.76
N LEU A 343 -4.57 9.29 9.52
CA LEU A 343 -4.43 9.14 10.98
C LEU A 343 -5.74 9.40 11.73
N THR A 344 -6.74 9.96 11.08
CA THR A 344 -8.07 10.22 11.66
C THR A 344 -9.11 9.14 11.38
N SER A 345 -8.79 8.13 10.57
CA SER A 345 -9.70 7.02 10.24
C SER A 345 -9.25 5.74 10.94
N LYS A 346 -9.44 5.71 12.27
CA LYS A 346 -9.06 4.55 13.11
C LYS A 346 -10.24 3.62 13.33
N VAL A 347 -10.03 2.34 13.03
CA VAL A 347 -10.96 1.25 13.33
C VAL A 347 -10.73 0.75 14.75
N VAL A 348 -9.46 0.61 15.15
CA VAL A 348 -9.07 0.19 16.49
C VAL A 348 -9.26 1.34 17.48
N GLN A 349 -10.14 1.13 18.46
CA GLN A 349 -10.47 2.12 19.47
C GLN A 349 -9.31 2.36 20.44
N GLY A 350 -9.16 3.62 20.88
CA GLY A 350 -8.17 4.01 21.89
C GLY A 350 -6.74 4.18 21.38
N LEU A 351 -6.46 3.96 20.09
CA LEU A 351 -5.14 4.21 19.52
C LEU A 351 -4.73 5.69 19.66
N PRO A 352 -3.52 5.98 20.19
CA PRO A 352 -2.97 7.34 20.21
C PRO A 352 -2.94 7.95 18.81
N SER A 353 -3.16 9.26 18.63
CA SER A 353 -3.33 9.88 17.30
C SER A 353 -2.14 9.65 16.34
N TRP A 354 -0.92 9.62 16.87
CA TRP A 354 0.32 9.37 16.14
C TRP A 354 0.56 7.89 15.76
N VAL A 355 -0.20 6.95 16.31
CA VAL A 355 -0.08 5.51 15.99
C VAL A 355 -0.92 5.17 14.75
N PRO A 356 -0.31 4.63 13.68
CA PRO A 356 -1.06 4.16 12.52
C PRO A 356 -1.97 2.98 12.86
N ASP A 357 -3.13 2.91 12.22
CA ASP A 357 -4.02 1.75 12.28
C ASP A 357 -3.76 0.80 11.10
N TRP A 358 -2.85 -0.16 11.28
CA TRP A 358 -2.55 -1.16 10.25
C TRP A 358 -3.69 -2.13 9.94
N SER A 359 -4.80 -2.10 10.69
CA SER A 359 -6.00 -2.88 10.34
C SER A 359 -6.82 -2.22 9.22
N PHE A 360 -6.66 -0.91 9.01
CA PHE A 360 -7.31 -0.16 7.94
C PHE A 360 -6.66 -0.44 6.58
N ARG A 361 -7.46 -0.75 5.55
CA ARG A 361 -6.97 -1.02 4.18
C ARG A 361 -6.89 0.29 3.39
N MET A 362 -5.80 0.49 2.65
CA MET A 362 -5.53 1.71 1.89
C MET A 362 -6.23 1.77 0.52
N ASP A 363 -7.29 0.98 0.29
CA ASP A 363 -7.93 0.85 -1.03
C ASP A 363 -8.46 2.21 -1.57
N GLU A 364 -8.57 3.25 -0.72
CA GLU A 364 -8.98 4.64 -1.06
C GLU A 364 -8.12 5.74 -0.40
N ALA A 365 -7.03 5.38 0.29
CA ALA A 365 -6.26 6.35 1.08
C ALA A 365 -5.30 7.19 0.19
N PRO A 366 -5.17 8.50 0.43
CA PRO A 366 -4.19 9.32 -0.29
C PRO A 366 -2.78 8.74 -0.15
N ALA A 367 -2.02 8.74 -1.24
CA ALA A 367 -0.58 8.51 -1.15
C ALA A 367 0.03 9.64 -0.32
N GLY A 368 0.74 9.33 0.77
CA GLY A 368 1.39 10.35 1.61
C GLY A 368 2.25 11.32 0.78
N PHE A 369 2.48 12.54 1.26
CA PHE A 369 3.26 13.59 0.54
C PHE A 369 4.77 13.29 0.46
N LEU A 370 5.15 12.02 0.33
CA LEU A 370 6.53 11.53 0.23
C LEU A 370 7.07 11.76 -1.17
N LEU A 371 7.32 13.02 -1.50
CA LEU A 371 8.01 13.41 -2.73
C LEU A 371 9.51 13.54 -2.45
N SER A 372 10.32 13.05 -3.38
CA SER A 372 11.78 13.17 -3.30
C SER A 372 12.21 14.64 -3.34
N GLY A 373 12.92 15.11 -2.31
CA GLY A 373 13.57 16.43 -2.31
C GLY A 373 13.07 17.45 -1.28
N TYR A 374 12.14 17.10 -0.40
CA TYR A 374 11.77 17.94 0.74
C TYR A 374 12.83 17.91 1.85
N ASN A 375 13.16 19.09 2.38
CA ASN A 375 14.24 19.28 3.36
C ASN A 375 13.73 19.72 4.74
N VAL A 376 12.42 19.68 4.98
CA VAL A 376 11.81 20.05 6.28
C VAL A 376 12.41 19.25 7.44
N ARG A 377 12.75 17.98 7.22
CA ARG A 377 13.41 17.11 8.22
C ARG A 377 14.73 17.68 8.75
N ARG A 378 15.43 18.51 7.98
CA ARG A 378 16.72 19.10 8.39
C ARG A 378 16.56 20.28 9.35
N LEU A 379 15.33 20.78 9.54
CA LEU A 379 15.07 21.96 10.35
C LEU A 379 15.07 21.66 11.85
N LEU A 380 14.65 20.46 12.25
CA LEU A 380 14.60 20.05 13.65
C LEU A 380 15.10 18.62 13.83
N PRO A 381 15.95 18.36 14.84
CA PRO A 381 16.33 17.01 15.20
C PRO A 381 15.12 16.24 15.71
N GLY A 382 15.11 14.92 15.50
CA GLY A 382 14.01 14.05 15.89
C GLY A 382 13.98 13.65 17.35
N ASN A 383 14.24 14.57 18.30
CA ASN A 383 14.32 14.35 19.75
C ASN A 383 13.01 13.80 20.37
N ILE A 384 12.57 12.60 19.98
CA ILE A 384 11.25 12.05 20.26
C ILE A 384 11.34 11.11 21.45
N SER A 385 10.40 11.24 22.38
CA SER A 385 10.27 10.38 23.56
C SER A 385 8.82 10.02 23.84
N PHE A 386 8.57 8.95 24.57
CA PHE A 386 7.22 8.50 24.91
C PHE A 386 7.04 8.39 26.43
N ASP A 387 5.85 8.75 26.91
CA ASP A 387 5.43 8.53 28.30
C ASP A 387 3.91 8.36 28.37
N CYS A 388 3.46 7.31 29.07
CA CYS A 388 2.04 6.95 29.25
C CYS A 388 1.18 7.04 27.97
N GLY A 389 1.70 6.59 26.83
CA GLY A 389 1.01 6.60 25.53
C GLY A 389 0.91 7.96 24.84
N SER A 390 1.59 8.98 25.37
CA SER A 390 1.80 10.26 24.70
C SER A 390 3.19 10.33 24.09
N MET A 391 3.28 10.85 22.87
CA MET A 391 4.52 11.20 22.20
C MET A 391 4.91 12.63 22.56
N TYR A 392 6.19 12.84 22.86
CA TYR A 392 6.77 14.15 23.09
C TYR A 392 7.81 14.44 22.01
N VAL A 393 7.65 15.55 21.31
CA VAL A 393 8.50 15.91 20.17
C VAL A 393 8.71 17.42 20.11
N ASP A 394 9.90 17.84 19.72
CA ASP A 394 10.20 19.25 19.49
C ASP A 394 9.60 19.70 18.15
N GLY A 395 9.03 20.90 18.09
CA GLY A 395 8.38 21.38 16.88
C GLY A 395 8.34 22.89 16.76
N LEU A 396 8.02 23.36 15.54
CA LEU A 396 7.71 24.74 15.22
C LEU A 396 6.23 24.86 14.88
N MET A 397 5.52 25.77 15.54
CA MET A 397 4.17 26.15 15.13
C MET A 397 4.30 27.19 14.01
N LEU A 398 3.86 26.86 12.80
CA LEU A 398 3.97 27.76 11.65
C LEU A 398 2.81 28.74 11.62
N ASP A 399 1.58 28.22 11.62
CA ASP A 399 0.37 29.02 11.45
C ASP A 399 -0.90 28.25 11.84
N SER A 400 -2.03 28.95 11.88
CA SER A 400 -3.37 28.39 12.08
C SER A 400 -4.12 28.29 10.76
N ILE A 401 -4.89 27.22 10.56
CA ILE A 401 -5.82 27.08 9.45
C ILE A 401 -7.00 28.05 9.64
N ASP A 402 -7.32 28.82 8.61
CA ASP A 402 -8.39 29.82 8.61
C ASP A 402 -9.53 29.48 7.61
N PHE A 403 -9.23 28.67 6.59
CA PHE A 403 -10.22 28.18 5.65
C PHE A 403 -9.93 26.74 5.25
N THR A 404 -10.99 25.95 5.04
CA THR A 404 -10.90 24.61 4.46
C THR A 404 -12.00 24.36 3.43
N THR A 405 -11.71 23.53 2.43
CA THR A 405 -12.74 22.92 1.57
C THR A 405 -13.42 21.73 2.26
N SER A 406 -14.38 21.11 1.57
CA SER A 406 -14.75 19.71 1.84
C SER A 406 -13.58 18.77 1.50
N THR A 407 -13.66 17.51 1.95
CA THR A 407 -12.78 16.45 1.46
C THR A 407 -12.94 16.32 -0.05
N MET A 408 -11.87 16.61 -0.78
CA MET A 408 -11.86 16.60 -2.23
C MET A 408 -11.82 15.17 -2.77
N SER A 409 -12.54 14.94 -3.87
CA SER A 409 -12.54 13.69 -4.62
C SER A 409 -12.11 13.96 -6.06
N CYS A 410 -11.28 13.08 -6.61
CA CYS A 410 -10.91 13.15 -8.03
C CYS A 410 -12.08 12.83 -8.97
N GLU A 411 -13.16 12.24 -8.47
CA GLU A 411 -14.37 11.99 -9.26
C GLU A 411 -15.12 13.29 -9.57
N SER A 412 -15.12 14.24 -8.64
CA SER A 412 -15.80 15.54 -8.75
C SER A 412 -15.00 16.66 -8.07
N PRO A 413 -13.83 17.05 -8.62
CA PRO A 413 -12.96 18.04 -7.98
C PRO A 413 -13.39 19.49 -8.25
N LEU A 414 -14.20 19.73 -9.29
CA LEU A 414 -14.54 21.06 -9.77
C LEU A 414 -15.31 21.93 -8.77
N PRO A 415 -16.30 21.43 -7.99
CA PRO A 415 -17.00 22.24 -6.99
C PRO A 415 -16.05 22.81 -5.92
N ASP A 416 -15.11 22.00 -5.42
CA ASP A 416 -14.12 22.45 -4.45
C ASP A 416 -13.12 23.42 -5.09
N ILE A 417 -12.66 23.20 -6.33
CA ILE A 417 -11.80 24.14 -7.05
C ILE A 417 -12.48 25.51 -7.22
N LYS A 418 -13.75 25.54 -7.62
CA LYS A 418 -14.55 26.79 -7.69
C LYS A 418 -14.57 27.51 -6.34
N ARG A 419 -14.79 26.77 -5.25
CA ARG A 419 -14.81 27.30 -3.88
C ARG A 419 -13.44 27.86 -3.45
N ILE A 420 -12.35 27.21 -3.83
CA ILE A 420 -10.98 27.68 -3.58
C ILE A 420 -10.75 29.01 -4.30
N ILE A 421 -11.06 29.09 -5.59
CA ILE A 421 -10.86 30.30 -6.39
C ILE A 421 -11.67 31.46 -5.80
N LEU A 422 -12.94 31.24 -5.45
CA LEU A 422 -13.79 32.24 -4.80
C LEU A 422 -13.19 32.75 -3.49
N HIS A 423 -12.73 31.86 -2.62
CA HIS A 423 -12.08 32.21 -1.36
C HIS A 423 -10.82 33.06 -1.58
N LEU A 424 -9.97 32.64 -2.53
CA LEU A 424 -8.74 33.38 -2.84
C LEU A 424 -9.05 34.76 -3.46
N CYS A 425 -10.10 34.90 -4.26
CA CYS A 425 -10.49 36.18 -4.83
C CYS A 425 -11.07 37.14 -3.77
N GLN A 426 -11.80 36.64 -2.78
CA GLN A 426 -12.28 37.47 -1.65
C GLN A 426 -11.14 38.02 -0.79
N SER A 427 -9.98 37.35 -0.79
CA SER A 427 -8.77 37.83 -0.11
C SER A 427 -7.95 38.84 -0.92
N VAL A 428 -8.32 39.08 -2.19
CA VAL A 428 -7.78 40.14 -3.04
C VAL A 428 -8.67 41.37 -2.89
N ASP A 429 -8.11 42.57 -2.88
CA ASP A 429 -8.89 43.82 -2.95
C ASP A 429 -9.59 43.91 -4.31
N VAL A 430 -10.78 43.32 -4.41
CA VAL A 430 -11.66 43.43 -5.57
C VAL A 430 -12.67 44.54 -5.30
N ASP A 431 -12.92 45.41 -6.27
CA ASP A 431 -13.90 46.49 -6.15
C ASP A 431 -15.34 45.95 -5.94
N GLU A 432 -16.16 46.69 -5.17
CA GLU A 432 -17.52 46.28 -4.78
C GLU A 432 -18.42 45.93 -5.98
N ALA A 433 -18.20 46.57 -7.14
CA ALA A 433 -18.96 46.31 -8.36
C ALA A 433 -18.68 44.93 -8.95
N SER A 434 -17.45 44.45 -8.86
CA SER A 434 -17.09 43.11 -9.34
C SER A 434 -17.58 42.04 -8.38
N ALA A 435 -17.50 42.27 -7.06
CA ALA A 435 -18.01 41.35 -6.03
C ALA A 435 -19.50 40.98 -6.24
N ASP A 436 -20.33 41.96 -6.60
CA ASP A 436 -21.77 41.80 -6.87
C ASP A 436 -22.08 41.05 -8.18
N TYR A 437 -21.13 41.05 -9.13
CA TYR A 437 -21.22 40.33 -10.40
C TYR A 437 -20.98 38.82 -10.23
N TRP A 438 -19.99 38.45 -9.40
CA TRP A 438 -19.58 37.04 -9.18
C TRP A 438 -20.65 36.17 -8.51
N GLY A 439 -21.59 36.77 -7.77
CA GLY A 439 -22.68 36.05 -7.10
C GLY A 439 -23.79 35.55 -8.03
N LYS A 440 -23.81 35.94 -9.32
CA LYS A 440 -24.99 35.81 -10.20
C LYS A 440 -24.85 34.82 -11.37
N THR A 441 -23.65 34.34 -11.72
CA THR A 441 -23.43 33.54 -12.95
C THR A 441 -22.55 32.31 -12.70
N GLY A 442 -23.09 31.12 -12.97
CA GLY A 442 -22.44 29.83 -12.70
C GLY A 442 -21.18 29.49 -13.52
N ASP A 443 -20.90 30.25 -14.58
CA ASP A 443 -19.72 30.11 -15.47
C ASP A 443 -18.66 31.22 -15.28
N ALA A 444 -18.91 32.25 -14.45
CA ALA A 444 -18.04 33.43 -14.30
C ALA A 444 -16.75 33.16 -13.50
N PHE A 445 -16.41 31.89 -13.22
CA PHE A 445 -15.22 31.56 -12.45
C PHE A 445 -13.92 31.63 -13.25
N PHE A 446 -13.96 31.45 -14.57
CA PHE A 446 -12.79 31.65 -15.44
C PHE A 446 -12.35 33.10 -15.45
N ASP A 447 -13.30 34.03 -15.42
CA ASP A 447 -13.05 35.46 -15.41
C ASP A 447 -12.41 35.95 -14.10
N MET A 448 -12.45 35.13 -13.04
CA MET A 448 -11.79 35.42 -11.76
C MET A 448 -10.30 35.05 -11.75
N LEU A 449 -9.86 34.08 -12.55
CA LEU A 449 -8.47 33.59 -12.56
C LEU A 449 -7.43 34.68 -12.92
N PRO A 450 -7.68 35.61 -13.88
CA PRO A 450 -6.77 36.72 -14.15
C PRO A 450 -6.46 37.60 -12.94
N TYR A 451 -7.41 37.78 -12.01
CA TYR A 451 -7.20 38.59 -10.80
C TYR A 451 -6.19 37.94 -9.85
N LEU A 452 -6.19 36.61 -9.75
CA LEU A 452 -5.17 35.87 -9.00
C LEU A 452 -3.77 36.04 -9.63
N GLY A 453 -3.70 36.28 -10.94
CA GLY A 453 -2.46 36.59 -11.64
C GLY A 453 -1.88 37.97 -11.30
N SER A 454 -2.73 38.91 -10.84
CA SER A 454 -2.33 40.28 -10.49
C SER A 454 -1.82 40.43 -9.05
N SER A 455 -2.13 39.47 -8.18
CA SER A 455 -1.72 39.47 -6.77
C SER A 455 -0.44 38.65 -6.56
N THR A 456 0.40 39.07 -5.62
CA THR A 456 1.67 38.40 -5.29
C THR A 456 1.52 37.46 -4.10
N TYR A 457 1.99 36.22 -4.26
CA TYR A 457 2.09 35.21 -3.22
C TYR A 457 3.36 35.38 -2.38
N LYS A 458 3.44 34.68 -1.24
CA LYS A 458 4.51 34.85 -0.23
C LYS A 458 5.93 34.58 -0.73
N ASN A 459 6.08 33.77 -1.77
CA ASN A 459 7.37 33.44 -2.38
C ASN A 459 7.75 34.37 -3.55
N GLY A 460 6.94 35.40 -3.85
CA GLY A 460 7.14 36.33 -4.96
C GLY A 460 6.45 35.94 -6.27
N ASP A 461 5.91 34.72 -6.38
CA ASP A 461 5.10 34.31 -7.54
C ASP A 461 3.71 34.97 -7.52
N SER A 462 2.92 34.85 -8.60
CA SER A 462 1.51 35.24 -8.53
C SER A 462 0.69 34.26 -7.69
N VAL A 463 -0.44 34.71 -7.12
CA VAL A 463 -1.36 33.81 -6.41
C VAL A 463 -1.88 32.71 -7.35
N PHE A 464 -2.08 33.03 -8.63
CA PHE A 464 -2.44 32.03 -9.65
C PHE A 464 -1.35 30.95 -9.83
N GLU A 465 -0.08 31.36 -9.95
CA GLU A 465 1.05 30.45 -10.08
C GLU A 465 1.14 29.52 -8.86
N ALA A 466 1.03 30.10 -7.67
CA ALA A 466 1.02 29.35 -6.41
C ALA A 466 -0.17 28.39 -6.30
N LEU A 467 -1.36 28.75 -6.83
CA LEU A 467 -2.55 27.92 -6.80
C LEU A 467 -2.38 26.65 -7.63
N TRP A 468 -2.05 26.76 -8.92
CA TRP A 468 -1.97 25.56 -9.77
C TRP A 468 -0.84 24.63 -9.31
N ARG A 469 0.28 25.19 -8.82
CA ARG A 469 1.35 24.41 -8.20
C ARG A 469 0.87 23.71 -6.95
N THR A 470 0.08 24.37 -6.10
CA THR A 470 -0.47 23.76 -4.90
C THR A 470 -1.38 22.58 -5.22
N LEU A 471 -2.23 22.70 -6.25
CA LEU A 471 -3.15 21.64 -6.70
C LEU A 471 -2.45 20.34 -7.14
N ILE A 472 -1.17 20.42 -7.51
CA ILE A 472 -0.36 19.25 -7.91
C ILE A 472 0.80 18.96 -6.94
N GLY A 473 0.80 19.57 -5.74
CA GLY A 473 1.90 19.41 -4.78
C GLY A 473 3.25 19.88 -5.32
N ASN A 474 3.24 20.81 -6.27
CA ASN A 474 4.36 21.35 -7.05
C ASN A 474 5.26 20.27 -7.67
N THR A 475 4.67 19.14 -8.08
CA THR A 475 5.41 18.01 -8.64
C THR A 475 4.85 17.57 -9.98
N ALA A 476 5.74 17.18 -10.88
CA ALA A 476 5.46 16.48 -12.11
C ALA A 476 6.53 15.41 -12.33
N ASN A 477 6.14 14.12 -12.32
CA ASN A 477 7.08 13.00 -12.48
C ASN A 477 8.22 13.00 -11.46
N PHE A 478 7.90 13.22 -10.18
CA PHE A 478 8.88 13.28 -9.08
C PHE A 478 9.90 14.42 -9.17
N GLU A 479 9.73 15.36 -10.10
CA GLU A 479 10.50 16.61 -10.21
C GLU A 479 9.62 17.83 -9.93
N PRO A 480 10.19 18.96 -9.48
CA PRO A 480 9.44 20.21 -9.37
C PRO A 480 8.77 20.59 -10.69
N ALA A 481 7.49 20.95 -10.64
CA ALA A 481 6.77 21.32 -11.85
C ALA A 481 7.42 22.52 -12.55
N LYS A 482 7.66 22.44 -13.86
CA LYS A 482 8.22 23.55 -14.64
C LYS A 482 7.15 24.61 -14.92
N PRO A 483 7.50 25.89 -15.13
CA PRO A 483 6.50 26.92 -15.45
C PRO A 483 5.60 26.56 -16.64
N GLU A 484 6.13 25.86 -17.64
CA GLU A 484 5.33 25.44 -18.81
C GLU A 484 4.20 24.46 -18.46
N PHE A 485 4.19 23.85 -17.26
CA PHE A 485 3.12 22.93 -16.83
C PHE A 485 1.77 23.63 -16.63
N VAL A 486 1.76 24.96 -16.51
CA VAL A 486 0.53 25.77 -16.38
C VAL A 486 -0.46 25.53 -17.53
N ARG A 487 0.00 25.21 -18.75
CA ARG A 487 -0.89 24.87 -19.87
C ARG A 487 -1.71 23.59 -19.62
N HIS A 488 -1.18 22.65 -18.85
CA HIS A 488 -1.86 21.41 -18.51
C HIS A 488 -2.92 21.61 -17.42
N PHE A 489 -2.72 22.60 -16.54
CA PHE A 489 -3.76 23.03 -15.60
C PHE A 489 -5.02 23.46 -16.37
N TRP A 490 -4.86 24.29 -17.40
CA TRP A 490 -5.98 24.75 -18.24
C TRP A 490 -6.70 23.58 -18.93
N ALA A 491 -5.95 22.69 -19.58
CA ALA A 491 -6.55 21.52 -20.24
C ALA A 491 -7.32 20.60 -19.27
N VAL A 492 -6.81 20.41 -18.05
CA VAL A 492 -7.51 19.61 -17.03
C VAL A 492 -8.77 20.33 -16.53
N LEU A 493 -8.69 21.63 -16.29
CA LEU A 493 -9.85 22.42 -15.87
C LEU A 493 -10.95 22.39 -16.93
N ASP A 494 -10.60 22.55 -18.21
CA ASP A 494 -11.55 22.43 -19.32
C ASP A 494 -12.19 21.04 -19.34
N THR A 495 -11.40 19.97 -19.17
CA THR A 495 -11.91 18.59 -19.10
C THR A 495 -12.96 18.43 -18.00
N LEU A 496 -12.71 18.99 -16.82
CA LEU A 496 -13.62 18.93 -15.69
C LEU A 496 -14.93 19.67 -15.96
N VAL A 497 -14.86 20.84 -16.60
CA VAL A 497 -16.03 21.64 -16.98
C VAL A 497 -16.86 20.92 -18.05
N LEU A 498 -16.20 20.34 -19.07
CA LEU A 498 -16.86 19.55 -20.10
C LEU A 498 -17.61 18.35 -19.50
N ARG A 499 -17.01 17.68 -18.50
CA ARG A 499 -17.66 16.58 -17.78
C ARG A 499 -18.90 17.03 -17.03
N GLU A 500 -18.88 18.19 -16.38
CA GLU A 500 -20.07 18.80 -15.72
C GLU A 500 -21.19 19.09 -16.74
N ARG A 501 -20.83 19.44 -17.97
CA ARG A 501 -21.76 19.64 -19.10
C ARG A 501 -22.23 18.33 -19.77
N GLY A 502 -21.84 17.18 -19.23
CA GLY A 502 -22.21 15.85 -19.74
C GLY A 502 -21.43 15.42 -20.99
N ILE A 503 -20.31 16.07 -21.31
CA ILE A 503 -19.36 15.69 -22.35
C ILE A 503 -18.27 14.84 -21.66
N ILE A 504 -18.34 13.52 -21.82
CA ILE A 504 -17.43 12.57 -21.17
C ILE A 504 -16.48 12.03 -22.22
N PHE A 505 -15.18 12.09 -21.94
CA PHE A 505 -14.13 11.44 -22.72
C PHE A 505 -13.64 10.21 -21.97
N ASP A 506 -13.37 9.11 -22.67
CA ASP A 506 -12.69 7.95 -22.11
C ASP A 506 -11.25 8.35 -21.79
N ARG A 507 -10.94 8.28 -20.49
CA ARG A 507 -9.62 8.44 -19.87
C ARG A 507 -8.51 7.63 -20.53
N HIS A 508 -8.82 6.65 -21.37
CA HIS A 508 -7.85 5.74 -21.97
C HIS A 508 -7.71 5.90 -23.49
N ASN A 509 -8.56 6.69 -24.16
CA ASN A 509 -8.56 6.73 -25.63
C ASN A 509 -9.26 7.97 -26.26
N PHE A 510 -8.83 9.19 -25.88
CA PHE A 510 -9.37 10.47 -26.38
C PHE A 510 -9.57 10.59 -27.90
N GLY A 511 -8.77 9.89 -28.72
CA GLY A 511 -8.91 9.91 -30.18
C GLY A 511 -10.00 8.99 -30.74
N TRP A 512 -10.37 7.92 -30.01
CA TRP A 512 -11.29 6.89 -30.51
C TRP A 512 -12.76 7.23 -30.24
N ASP A 513 -13.07 7.97 -29.17
CA ASP A 513 -14.44 8.37 -28.81
C ASP A 513 -15.13 9.22 -29.87
N LEU A 514 -14.36 10.03 -30.59
CA LEU A 514 -14.87 10.92 -31.64
C LEU A 514 -15.26 10.19 -32.92
N GLU A 515 -14.61 9.06 -33.20
CA GLU A 515 -14.93 8.24 -34.37
C GLU A 515 -16.19 7.38 -34.14
N GLN A 516 -16.55 7.11 -32.87
CA GLN A 516 -17.65 6.20 -32.50
C GLN A 516 -18.94 6.92 -32.08
N ASP A 517 -18.90 8.18 -31.62
CA ASP A 517 -20.11 8.93 -31.20
C ASP A 517 -20.30 10.31 -31.90
N PRO A 518 -21.16 10.38 -32.92
CA PRO A 518 -21.54 11.62 -33.60
C PRO A 518 -22.19 12.68 -32.71
N ARG A 519 -22.67 12.32 -31.50
CA ARG A 519 -23.24 13.27 -30.53
C ARG A 519 -22.14 14.03 -29.80
N THR A 520 -21.03 13.37 -29.50
CA THR A 520 -19.87 13.99 -28.84
C THR A 520 -19.18 14.99 -29.77
N ALA A 521 -18.99 14.65 -31.05
CA ALA A 521 -18.50 15.59 -32.08
C ALA A 521 -19.37 16.86 -32.18
N ARG A 522 -20.70 16.71 -32.24
CA ARG A 522 -21.63 17.86 -32.26
C ARG A 522 -21.60 18.70 -30.99
N ARG A 523 -21.36 18.09 -29.83
CA ARG A 523 -21.23 18.83 -28.57
C ARG A 523 -19.95 19.66 -28.54
N LEU A 524 -18.85 19.12 -29.07
CA LEU A 524 -17.57 19.83 -29.20
C LEU A 524 -17.67 21.03 -30.15
N ASP A 525 -18.30 20.86 -31.32
CA ASP A 525 -18.44 21.95 -32.30
C ASP A 525 -19.26 23.13 -31.77
N ASN A 526 -20.20 22.88 -30.86
CA ASN A 526 -21.10 23.91 -30.32
C ASN A 526 -20.64 24.50 -28.98
N ASP A 527 -19.57 23.99 -28.37
CA ASP A 527 -19.07 24.46 -27.07
C ASP A 527 -17.70 25.15 -27.24
N PRO A 528 -17.59 26.48 -26.99
CA PRO A 528 -16.32 27.20 -27.12
C PRO A 528 -15.20 26.67 -26.21
N ILE A 529 -15.53 26.18 -25.01
CA ILE A 529 -14.57 25.59 -24.06
C ILE A 529 -14.04 24.28 -24.63
N ALA A 530 -14.91 23.48 -25.26
CA ALA A 530 -14.49 22.26 -25.95
C ALA A 530 -13.51 22.53 -27.09
N GLN A 531 -13.71 23.60 -27.86
CA GLN A 531 -12.82 23.97 -28.96
C GLN A 531 -11.43 24.41 -28.44
N GLN A 532 -11.39 25.21 -27.36
CA GLN A 532 -10.15 25.62 -26.72
C GLN A 532 -9.41 24.45 -26.07
N PHE A 533 -10.14 23.57 -25.39
CA PHE A 533 -9.62 22.32 -24.84
C PHE A 533 -8.94 21.48 -25.91
N TRP A 534 -9.60 21.32 -27.07
CA TRP A 534 -9.10 20.50 -28.16
C TRP A 534 -7.76 21.00 -28.71
N GLN A 535 -7.60 22.32 -28.85
CA GLN A 535 -6.32 22.92 -29.25
C GLN A 535 -5.21 22.58 -28.24
N THR A 536 -5.52 22.65 -26.95
CA THR A 536 -4.54 22.41 -25.87
C THR A 536 -4.21 20.91 -25.71
N ALA A 537 -5.18 20.02 -25.95
CA ALA A 537 -5.03 18.58 -25.79
C ALA A 537 -4.14 17.93 -26.87
N GLN A 538 -4.14 18.46 -28.10
CA GLN A 538 -3.34 17.95 -29.23
C GLN A 538 -1.81 18.06 -29.02
N GLU A 539 -1.37 18.81 -28.01
CA GLU A 539 0.05 19.05 -27.71
C GLU A 539 0.67 18.08 -26.68
N GLY A 540 -0.13 17.14 -26.13
CA GLY A 540 0.38 15.81 -25.76
C GLY A 540 0.89 15.54 -24.34
N GLN A 541 0.54 16.30 -23.29
CA GLN A 541 0.95 15.95 -21.89
C GLN A 541 -0.11 16.14 -20.78
N THR A 542 -1.39 16.35 -21.10
CA THR A 542 -2.48 16.62 -20.12
C THR A 542 -2.66 15.53 -19.05
N HIS A 543 -2.34 14.27 -19.37
CA HIS A 543 -2.49 13.14 -18.44
C HIS A 543 -1.57 13.24 -17.21
N LEU A 544 -0.36 13.80 -17.34
CA LEU A 544 0.59 13.92 -16.23
C LEU A 544 0.07 14.86 -15.15
N PHE A 545 -0.45 16.02 -15.56
CA PHE A 545 -1.07 16.96 -14.62
C PHE A 545 -2.26 16.32 -13.92
N PHE A 546 -3.12 15.64 -14.66
CA PHE A 546 -4.28 14.96 -14.08
C PHE A 546 -3.88 13.90 -13.05
N LEU A 547 -2.85 13.10 -13.33
CA LEU A 547 -2.32 12.12 -12.39
C LEU A 547 -1.80 12.77 -11.10
N GLU A 548 -1.02 13.84 -11.20
CA GLU A 548 -0.49 14.55 -10.02
C GLU A 548 -1.58 15.28 -9.24
N LEU A 549 -2.58 15.85 -9.94
CA LEU A 549 -3.79 16.40 -9.33
C LEU A 549 -4.51 15.32 -8.51
N VAL A 550 -4.78 14.15 -9.10
CA VAL A 550 -5.43 13.01 -8.42
C VAL A 550 -4.62 12.60 -7.18
N ASN A 551 -3.31 12.44 -7.32
CA ASN A 551 -2.41 12.07 -6.22
C ASN A 551 -2.40 13.11 -5.09
N THR A 552 -2.59 14.39 -5.45
CA THR A 552 -2.54 15.50 -4.50
C THR A 552 -3.86 15.69 -3.76
N ILE A 553 -5.00 15.65 -4.46
CA ILE A 553 -6.30 16.07 -3.88
C ILE A 553 -7.13 14.94 -3.29
N GLN A 554 -6.96 13.69 -3.75
CA GLN A 554 -7.85 12.59 -3.39
C GLN A 554 -7.86 12.37 -1.86
N GLY A 555 -9.04 12.45 -1.23
CA GLY A 555 -9.17 12.18 0.20
C GLY A 555 -8.48 13.20 1.11
N ARG A 556 -8.30 14.44 0.64
CA ARG A 556 -7.66 15.54 1.36
C ARG A 556 -8.51 16.79 1.36
N VAL A 557 -8.21 17.73 2.26
CA VAL A 557 -8.79 19.07 2.25
C VAL A 557 -7.76 20.07 1.78
N PHE A 558 -8.17 20.99 0.91
CA PHE A 558 -7.40 22.20 0.68
C PHE A 558 -7.63 23.16 1.85
N PHE A 559 -6.60 23.88 2.24
CA PHE A 559 -6.71 24.91 3.27
C PHE A 559 -5.91 26.16 2.94
N THR A 560 -6.31 27.27 3.56
CA THR A 560 -5.45 28.45 3.71
C THR A 560 -5.22 28.76 5.19
N THR A 561 -4.07 29.36 5.49
CA THR A 561 -3.69 29.73 6.86
C THR A 561 -3.92 31.22 7.13
N SER A 562 -3.92 31.63 8.40
CA SER A 562 -4.14 33.04 8.79
C SER A 562 -3.10 34.02 8.22
N ARG A 563 -1.88 33.56 7.90
CA ARG A 563 -0.86 34.36 7.21
C ARG A 563 -0.99 34.31 5.68
N GLY A 564 -1.92 33.53 5.13
CA GLY A 564 -2.18 33.42 3.70
C GLY A 564 -1.37 32.33 2.98
N TYR A 565 -0.87 31.32 3.67
CA TYR A 565 -0.28 30.15 3.01
C TYR A 565 -1.37 29.22 2.48
N MET A 566 -1.07 28.47 1.41
CA MET A 566 -1.98 27.52 0.77
C MET A 566 -1.41 26.12 0.93
N GLY A 567 -2.27 25.14 1.15
CA GLY A 567 -1.83 23.79 1.38
C GLY A 567 -2.92 22.74 1.29
N PHE A 568 -2.48 21.49 1.45
CA PHE A 568 -3.35 20.33 1.56
C PHE A 568 -3.05 19.59 2.86
N GLY A 569 -4.10 19.06 3.47
CA GLY A 569 -4.03 18.31 4.72
C GLY A 569 -4.92 17.08 4.71
N ALA A 570 -4.77 16.25 5.74
CA ALA A 570 -5.65 15.11 5.97
C ALA A 570 -7.14 15.51 6.01
N MET A 571 -8.02 14.61 5.57
CA MET A 571 -9.47 14.84 5.34
C MET A 571 -10.27 15.44 6.50
N SER A 572 -9.77 15.34 7.74
CA SER A 572 -10.46 15.80 8.94
C SER A 572 -9.87 17.08 9.52
N ALA A 573 -8.90 17.69 8.84
CA ALA A 573 -8.38 19.01 9.18
C ALA A 573 -9.47 20.06 9.03
N ARG A 574 -9.50 21.03 9.95
CA ARG A 574 -10.52 22.07 10.02
C ARG A 574 -9.94 23.42 10.45
N VAL A 575 -10.73 24.47 10.30
CA VAL A 575 -10.43 25.81 10.79
C VAL A 575 -10.07 25.78 12.29
N GLY A 576 -8.97 26.44 12.64
CA GLY A 576 -8.40 26.47 13.99
C GLY A 576 -7.34 25.39 14.27
N ASP A 577 -7.23 24.36 13.43
CA ASP A 577 -6.11 23.41 13.54
C ASP A 577 -4.79 24.11 13.18
N GLN A 578 -3.67 23.62 13.72
CA GLN A 578 -2.37 24.27 13.65
C GLN A 578 -1.44 23.52 12.68
N VAL A 579 -0.79 24.24 11.77
CA VAL A 579 0.23 23.69 10.89
C VAL A 579 1.58 23.77 11.60
N CYS A 580 2.23 22.62 11.80
CA CYS A 580 3.44 22.48 12.59
C CYS A 580 4.54 21.72 11.84
N ILE A 581 5.80 22.10 12.02
CA ILE A 581 6.94 21.25 11.67
C ILE A 581 7.34 20.49 12.93
N LEU A 582 7.38 19.16 12.85
CA LEU A 582 7.81 18.31 13.96
C LEU A 582 9.21 17.77 13.70
N GLY A 583 10.02 17.66 14.76
CA GLY A 583 11.32 17.02 14.72
C GLY A 583 11.22 15.59 14.21
N GLY A 584 12.10 15.22 13.29
CA GLY A 584 12.04 13.91 12.62
C GLY A 584 10.97 13.82 11.52
N GLY A 585 10.22 14.89 11.27
CA GLY A 585 9.20 14.95 10.23
C GLY A 585 9.75 15.34 8.86
N TRP A 586 9.33 14.64 7.80
CA TRP A 586 9.65 14.91 6.39
C TRP A 586 8.79 16.00 5.76
N THR A 587 7.59 16.25 6.31
CA THR A 587 6.65 17.29 5.87
C THR A 587 6.02 17.98 7.10
N PRO A 588 5.37 19.14 6.93
CA PRO A 588 4.51 19.70 7.97
C PRO A 588 3.39 18.74 8.38
N PHE A 589 2.95 18.86 9.62
CA PHE A 589 1.82 18.15 10.20
C PHE A 589 0.73 19.11 10.63
N ILE A 590 -0.52 18.66 10.59
CA ILE A 590 -1.66 19.36 11.17
C ILE A 590 -1.91 18.79 12.56
N LEU A 591 -1.90 19.67 13.56
CA LEU A 591 -2.16 19.34 14.95
C LEU A 591 -3.40 20.08 15.46
N ARG A 592 -4.25 19.37 16.18
CA ARG A 592 -5.41 19.94 16.86
C ARG A 592 -5.12 20.10 18.34
N ASN A 593 -5.30 21.31 18.86
CA ASN A 593 -5.03 21.62 20.26
C ASN A 593 -6.23 21.23 21.15
N HIS A 594 -5.96 20.40 22.15
CA HIS A 594 -6.90 20.00 23.20
C HIS A 594 -6.38 20.41 24.58
N SER A 595 -6.29 21.71 24.89
CA SER A 595 -5.91 22.35 26.19
C SER A 595 -4.64 21.85 26.91
N THR A 596 -4.51 20.55 27.14
CA THR A 596 -3.44 19.80 27.80
C THR A 596 -2.55 19.00 26.84
N HIS A 597 -3.00 18.75 25.61
CA HIS A 597 -2.26 17.96 24.61
C HIS A 597 -2.69 18.33 23.19
N PHE A 598 -2.00 17.77 22.21
CA PHE A 598 -2.36 17.87 20.79
C PHE A 598 -2.80 16.50 20.25
N GLU A 599 -3.71 16.52 19.30
CA GLU A 599 -4.07 15.38 18.45
C GLU A 599 -3.41 15.57 17.08
N MET A 600 -2.72 14.54 16.59
CA MET A 600 -2.12 14.54 15.26
C MET A 600 -3.18 14.18 14.22
N ILE A 601 -3.52 15.14 13.35
CA ILE A 601 -4.55 14.97 12.32
C ILE A 601 -3.96 14.29 11.08
N GLY A 602 -2.74 14.66 10.69
CA GLY A 602 -2.07 14.06 9.55
C GLY A 602 -0.95 14.91 8.99
N ASP A 603 -0.32 14.40 7.95
CA ASP A 603 0.67 15.13 7.17
C ASP A 603 0.03 16.22 6.32
N SER A 604 0.85 17.17 5.90
CA SER A 604 0.42 18.31 5.12
C SER A 604 1.47 18.73 4.12
N TYR A 605 0.97 19.22 2.99
CA TYR A 605 1.73 20.00 2.04
C TYR A 605 1.42 21.48 2.27
N LEU A 606 2.46 22.31 2.39
CA LEU A 606 2.33 23.77 2.52
C LEU A 606 3.20 24.45 1.47
N HIS A 607 2.58 25.16 0.53
CA HIS A 607 3.30 25.74 -0.59
C HIS A 607 4.31 26.81 -0.13
N GLY A 608 5.52 26.77 -0.68
CA GLY A 608 6.62 27.67 -0.31
C GLY A 608 7.31 27.37 1.03
N MET A 609 7.01 26.23 1.67
CA MET A 609 7.60 25.82 2.96
C MET A 609 8.25 24.43 2.94
N MET A 610 8.07 23.66 1.87
CA MET A 610 8.47 22.24 1.82
C MET A 610 10.00 22.00 1.76
N ARG A 611 10.81 23.04 1.55
CA ARG A 611 12.29 22.98 1.65
C ARG A 611 12.84 23.90 2.73
N GLY A 612 11.99 24.45 3.60
CA GLY A 612 12.37 25.36 4.67
C GLY A 612 12.60 26.81 4.22
N GLU A 613 12.07 27.21 3.05
CA GLU A 613 12.37 28.46 2.37
C GLU A 613 11.94 29.73 3.12
N THR A 614 11.11 29.63 4.17
CA THR A 614 10.43 30.77 4.80
C THR A 614 10.62 30.88 6.32
N LEU A 615 11.67 30.25 6.88
CA LEU A 615 12.04 30.44 8.29
C LEU A 615 12.70 31.81 8.58
N ASP A 616 12.89 32.67 7.58
CA ASP A 616 13.46 34.02 7.71
C ASP A 616 12.52 35.05 8.37
N LEU A 617 11.35 34.64 8.87
CA LEU A 617 10.34 35.54 9.50
C LEU A 617 10.53 35.73 11.02
N GLY A 618 11.77 35.58 11.51
CA GLY A 618 12.15 35.73 12.92
C GLY A 618 12.22 34.39 13.66
N GLU A 619 13.18 34.26 14.60
CA GLU A 619 13.53 32.99 15.27
C GLU A 619 12.28 32.22 15.75
N PRO A 620 11.87 31.15 15.04
CA PRO A 620 10.70 30.41 15.44
C PRO A 620 11.06 29.62 16.69
N ARG A 621 10.40 29.95 17.81
CA ARG A 621 10.66 29.31 19.11
C ARG A 621 10.23 27.84 19.05
N VAL A 622 11.22 26.95 19.15
CA VAL A 622 11.00 25.52 19.32
C VAL A 622 10.19 25.27 20.59
N LYS A 623 9.12 24.49 20.46
CA LYS A 623 8.27 24.05 21.57
C LYS A 623 8.27 22.54 21.67
N ARG A 624 8.14 22.02 22.89
CA ARG A 624 7.90 20.59 23.15
C ARG A 624 6.40 20.33 23.05
N PHE A 625 5.98 19.56 22.05
CA PHE A 625 4.59 19.15 21.87
C PHE A 625 4.34 17.83 22.60
N LYS A 626 3.21 17.75 23.30
CA LYS A 626 2.66 16.49 23.82
C LYS A 626 1.53 16.05 22.90
N ILE A 627 1.73 14.96 22.16
CA ILE A 627 0.77 14.42 21.20
C ILE A 627 0.19 13.13 21.76
N ARG A 628 -1.13 13.04 21.85
CA ARG A 628 -1.85 11.88 22.40
C ARG A 628 -2.69 11.20 21.36
#